data_AF-A0A2I2FU45-F1
#
_entry.id   AF-A0A2I2FU45-F1
#
_cell.length_a   1.000
_cell.length_b   1.000
_cell.length_c   1.000
_cell.angle_alpha   90.00
_cell.angle_beta   90.00
_cell.angle_gamma   90.00
#
_symmetry.space_group_name_H-M   'P 1'
#
loop_
_entity.id
_entity.type
_entity.pdbx_description
1 polymer ?
#
loop_
_entity_poly.entity_id
_entity_poly.type
_entity_poly.pdbx_seq_one_letter_code
_entity_poly.pdbx_strand_id
1 'polypeptide(L)'
;MASSEHNLSSSTPARALTNGWPRITESSPVRDLGPGTMDYERCAALHNELLTRAVKGHGGEMPSKPLTWWEAREPSEEVANSLHPCLIEFLKRAWDEDVLPPYFRLFAFLGGLKSPNNLRDGDVTWHEEEDEEGRLVKLYESSHYRVSDDEGIFFDQTTLKATFIEDINDTRFITRHEWSWMPLEVILDSYLQMADEEKAQAVSKDRAKLLKMDFLHGLMEPWIIHQYTKTDLERATTAFKRLVRVIESRIPDRDDHTTVMNLPWHDPATFEDQCVLPPSSFAHEFLRSISDCSVRFRYIAPGIRFPTVAEFQDQPFTDFVASPHNHLGQYPGNCPLRILQIDDAEYPQPVAHGKHLGINNIAAGFYIPHVVVPCPLFWSNGCRLLLPYAIGALGWARLSNGQPFGLSDCDYMEEYPEPRDDHGDLYQAGTTNGITNNHRVQIEKVLNNWADRVERGDWEVDGDGVAGGIDKFREADTEAHWQKYWIPPSW
;
A
#
# COMPACT_ATOMS: atom_id res chain seq x y z
N MET A 1 54.77 0.63 -48.76
CA MET A 1 55.15 1.25 -47.46
C MET A 1 53.92 1.99 -46.98
N ALA A 2 53.05 1.32 -46.19
CA ALA A 2 52.95 1.43 -44.72
C ALA A 2 52.24 2.75 -44.33
N SER A 3 51.23 2.87 -43.47
CA SER A 3 50.74 2.13 -42.28
C SER A 3 49.46 2.86 -41.79
N SER A 4 48.31 2.20 -41.57
CA SER A 4 47.64 1.83 -40.28
C SER A 4 47.03 2.96 -39.41
N GLU A 5 45.70 2.83 -39.20
CA GLU A 5 44.86 2.83 -37.97
C GLU A 5 45.10 3.79 -36.79
N HIS A 6 44.02 4.43 -36.28
CA HIS A 6 43.27 4.05 -35.05
C HIS A 6 42.44 5.20 -34.41
N ASN A 7 41.15 4.89 -34.18
CA ASN A 7 40.27 5.13 -33.00
C ASN A 7 40.35 6.42 -32.15
N LEU A 8 39.19 7.02 -31.83
CA LEU A 8 38.47 6.72 -30.56
C LEU A 8 37.14 7.51 -30.43
N SER A 9 36.10 6.73 -30.14
CA SER A 9 34.79 7.11 -29.63
C SER A 9 34.90 7.90 -28.31
N SER A 10 34.18 9.03 -28.21
CA SER A 10 34.02 9.75 -26.94
C SER A 10 32.80 9.21 -26.19
N SER A 11 33.06 8.31 -25.24
CA SER A 11 32.12 7.94 -24.20
C SER A 11 31.86 9.14 -23.29
N THR A 12 30.58 9.47 -23.07
CA THR A 12 30.17 10.40 -22.03
C THR A 12 30.44 9.75 -20.68
N PRO A 13 31.18 10.40 -19.75
CA PRO A 13 31.51 9.79 -18.48
C PRO A 13 30.27 9.68 -17.60
N ALA A 14 30.04 8.48 -17.09
CA ALA A 14 29.10 8.19 -16.01
C ALA A 14 29.34 9.19 -14.87
N ARG A 15 28.31 9.98 -14.58
CA ARG A 15 28.32 10.96 -13.51
C ARG A 15 28.41 10.19 -12.19
N ALA A 16 29.54 10.32 -11.50
CA ALA A 16 29.78 9.68 -10.22
C ALA A 16 28.62 9.95 -9.25
N LEU A 17 27.91 8.89 -8.86
CA LEU A 17 26.87 8.92 -7.84
C LEU A 17 27.52 9.34 -6.52
N THR A 18 27.14 10.50 -6.01
CA THR A 18 27.52 11.00 -4.69
C THR A 18 26.91 10.11 -3.62
N ASN A 19 27.74 9.31 -2.95
CA ASN A 19 27.52 8.58 -1.69
C ASN A 19 26.07 8.16 -1.38
N GLY A 20 25.59 7.14 -2.11
CA GLY A 20 24.31 6.48 -1.84
C GLY A 20 23.79 5.76 -3.07
N TRP A 21 22.99 4.72 -2.87
CA TRP A 21 22.20 4.12 -3.95
C TRP A 21 21.18 5.15 -4.49
N PRO A 22 20.83 5.12 -5.80
CA PRO A 22 20.00 6.15 -6.44
C PRO A 22 18.51 5.99 -6.07
N ARG A 23 18.13 6.51 -4.89
CA ARG A 23 16.74 6.53 -4.40
C ARG A 23 15.85 7.51 -5.15
N ILE A 24 14.54 7.27 -5.13
CA ILE A 24 13.54 8.21 -5.64
C ILE A 24 13.30 9.29 -4.59
N THR A 25 13.52 10.55 -4.97
CA THR A 25 13.28 11.72 -4.10
C THR A 25 12.77 12.89 -4.92
N GLU A 26 12.33 13.97 -4.28
CA GLU A 26 11.97 15.21 -5.01
C GLU A 26 13.13 15.75 -5.86
N SER A 27 14.38 15.58 -5.41
CA SER A 27 15.59 16.00 -6.15
C SER A 27 16.10 14.98 -7.16
N SER A 28 15.57 13.75 -7.13
CA SER A 28 15.89 12.64 -8.02
C SER A 28 14.60 11.85 -8.33
N PRO A 29 13.63 12.46 -9.06
CA PRO A 29 12.34 11.82 -9.31
C PRO A 29 12.48 10.63 -10.28
N VAL A 30 11.37 9.91 -10.48
CA VAL A 30 11.24 8.92 -11.56
C VAL A 30 11.60 9.59 -12.88
N ARG A 31 12.49 8.96 -13.66
CA ARG A 31 12.99 9.53 -14.92
C ARG A 31 12.09 9.10 -16.07
N ASP A 32 11.53 10.06 -16.78
CA ASP A 32 10.97 9.80 -18.10
C ASP A 32 12.12 9.76 -19.12
N LEU A 33 12.56 8.55 -19.47
CA LEU A 33 13.64 8.31 -20.42
C LEU A 33 13.13 8.23 -21.88
N GLY A 34 11.84 8.51 -22.10
CA GLY A 34 11.18 8.40 -23.38
C GLY A 34 10.62 6.99 -23.66
N PRO A 35 9.88 6.84 -24.78
CA PRO A 35 9.20 5.59 -25.12
C PRO A 35 10.17 4.42 -25.24
N GLY A 36 9.79 3.27 -24.68
CA GLY A 36 10.58 2.03 -24.80
C GLY A 36 11.91 2.04 -24.04
N THR A 37 12.06 2.90 -23.03
CA THR A 37 13.26 2.91 -22.17
C THR A 37 12.88 2.88 -20.68
N MET A 38 13.39 1.88 -19.94
CA MET A 38 13.33 1.85 -18.47
C MET A 38 14.66 2.27 -17.86
N ASP A 39 14.62 2.74 -16.61
CA ASP A 39 15.81 3.06 -15.83
C ASP A 39 16.47 1.81 -15.24
N TYR A 40 17.05 0.99 -16.11
CA TYR A 40 17.67 -0.28 -15.73
C TYR A 40 18.86 -0.11 -14.76
N GLU A 41 19.55 1.04 -14.80
CA GLU A 41 20.64 1.33 -13.87
C GLU A 41 20.12 1.54 -12.45
N ARG A 42 19.06 2.35 -12.30
CA ARG A 42 18.43 2.56 -10.99
C ARG A 42 17.77 1.28 -10.50
N CYS A 43 17.05 0.54 -11.35
CA CYS A 43 16.44 -0.73 -10.98
C CYS A 43 17.48 -1.71 -10.41
N ALA A 44 18.60 -1.91 -11.11
CA ALA A 44 19.67 -2.80 -10.66
C ALA A 44 20.30 -2.32 -9.34
N ALA A 45 20.49 -1.01 -9.21
CA ALA A 45 21.04 -0.41 -8.01
C ALA A 45 20.13 -0.61 -6.78
N LEU A 46 18.81 -0.41 -6.93
CA LEU A 46 17.83 -0.63 -5.85
C LEU A 46 17.73 -2.12 -5.48
N HIS A 47 17.73 -3.01 -6.47
CA HIS A 47 17.77 -4.45 -6.25
C HIS A 47 19.02 -4.88 -5.45
N ASN A 48 20.20 -4.39 -5.85
CA ASN A 48 21.47 -4.67 -5.18
C ASN A 48 21.49 -4.13 -3.74
N GLU A 49 20.83 -3.01 -3.48
CA GLU A 49 20.65 -2.48 -2.13
C GLU A 49 19.77 -3.41 -1.27
N LEU A 50 18.62 -3.87 -1.79
CA LEU A 50 17.75 -4.83 -1.10
C LEU A 50 18.52 -6.10 -0.72
N LEU A 51 19.26 -6.68 -1.67
CA LEU A 51 20.09 -7.86 -1.43
C LEU A 51 21.15 -7.59 -0.35
N THR A 52 21.81 -6.43 -0.40
CA THR A 52 22.79 -6.01 0.60
C THR A 52 22.17 -5.92 2.00
N ARG A 53 20.95 -5.39 2.11
CA ARG A 53 20.22 -5.31 3.39
C ARG A 53 19.83 -6.68 3.91
N ALA A 54 19.34 -7.57 3.04
CA ALA A 54 19.02 -8.95 3.39
C ALA A 54 20.24 -9.70 3.94
N VAL A 55 21.38 -9.63 3.24
CA VAL A 55 22.65 -10.27 3.64
C VAL A 55 23.14 -9.73 4.98
N LYS A 56 23.23 -8.40 5.11
CA LYS A 56 23.68 -7.76 6.37
C LYS A 56 22.75 -8.06 7.53
N GLY A 57 21.43 -8.03 7.30
CA GLY A 57 20.42 -8.23 8.34
C GLY A 57 20.50 -9.60 9.00
N HIS A 58 20.87 -10.64 8.25
CA HIS A 58 21.09 -11.97 8.81
C HIS A 58 22.51 -12.18 9.39
N GLY A 59 23.34 -11.14 9.44
CA GLY A 59 24.72 -11.18 9.92
C GLY A 59 25.73 -11.70 8.89
N GLY A 60 25.41 -11.70 7.60
CA GLY A 60 26.33 -12.00 6.52
C GLY A 60 27.12 -10.77 6.04
N GLU A 61 28.15 -11.02 5.24
CA GLU A 61 28.90 -9.99 4.54
C GLU A 61 28.76 -10.19 3.04
N MET A 62 28.55 -9.09 2.30
CA MET A 62 28.52 -9.15 0.83
C MET A 62 29.91 -9.51 0.29
N PRO A 63 30.02 -10.40 -0.72
CA PRO A 63 31.28 -10.65 -1.41
C PRO A 63 31.89 -9.37 -1.96
N SER A 64 33.23 -9.30 -2.04
CA SER A 64 33.94 -8.15 -2.61
C SER A 64 33.63 -7.94 -4.11
N LYS A 65 33.27 -9.02 -4.80
CA LYS A 65 32.81 -9.01 -6.19
C LYS A 65 31.62 -9.98 -6.33
N PRO A 66 30.40 -9.54 -6.02
CA PRO A 66 29.20 -10.34 -6.24
C PRO A 66 29.04 -10.62 -7.74
N LEU A 67 28.61 -11.84 -8.09
CA LEU A 67 28.25 -12.16 -9.46
C LEU A 67 26.91 -11.49 -9.79
N THR A 68 26.79 -11.04 -11.03
CA THR A 68 25.50 -10.60 -11.56
C THR A 68 24.63 -11.79 -11.92
N TRP A 69 23.31 -11.61 -11.99
CA TRP A 69 22.38 -12.65 -12.43
C TRP A 69 22.80 -13.23 -13.79
N TRP A 70 23.24 -12.36 -14.71
CA TRP A 70 23.69 -12.80 -16.03
C TRP A 70 24.95 -13.66 -16.01
N GLU A 71 25.91 -13.33 -15.13
CA GLU A 71 27.14 -14.11 -14.95
C GLU A 71 26.90 -15.42 -14.20
N ALA A 72 25.99 -15.43 -13.22
CA ALA A 72 25.73 -16.60 -12.39
C ALA A 72 24.81 -17.63 -13.07
N ARG A 73 23.82 -17.16 -13.84
CA ARG A 73 22.77 -18.02 -14.42
C ARG A 73 23.03 -18.43 -15.86
N GLU A 74 23.92 -17.73 -16.57
CA GLU A 74 24.30 -18.01 -17.96
C GLU A 74 23.08 -18.34 -18.85
N PRO A 75 22.13 -17.40 -19.05
CA PRO A 75 20.92 -17.66 -19.82
C PRO A 75 21.25 -18.11 -21.25
N SER A 76 20.46 -19.05 -21.78
CA SER A 76 20.61 -19.52 -23.17
C SER A 76 20.34 -18.40 -24.17
N GLU A 77 20.84 -18.56 -25.40
CA GLU A 77 20.56 -17.59 -26.48
C GLU A 77 19.05 -17.45 -26.74
N GLU A 78 18.29 -18.53 -26.60
CA GLU A 78 16.83 -18.52 -26.74
C GLU A 78 16.16 -17.61 -25.70
N VAL A 79 16.52 -17.78 -24.42
CA VAL A 79 16.02 -16.92 -23.34
C VAL A 79 16.45 -15.47 -23.60
N ALA A 80 17.72 -15.23 -23.89
CA ALA A 80 18.23 -13.89 -24.13
C ALA A 80 17.54 -13.18 -25.32
N ASN A 81 17.27 -13.90 -26.40
CA ASN A 81 16.58 -13.36 -27.58
C ASN A 81 15.10 -13.04 -27.31
N SER A 82 14.51 -13.64 -26.28
CA SER A 82 13.12 -13.38 -25.89
C SER A 82 12.95 -12.17 -24.96
N LEU A 83 14.05 -11.62 -24.43
CA LEU A 83 14.01 -10.52 -23.47
C LEU A 83 14.23 -9.17 -24.14
N HIS A 84 13.52 -8.16 -23.67
CA HIS A 84 13.72 -6.78 -24.10
C HIS A 84 15.15 -6.30 -23.77
N PRO A 85 15.83 -5.53 -24.64
CA PRO A 85 17.21 -5.08 -24.42
C PRO A 85 17.44 -4.36 -23.08
N CYS A 86 16.49 -3.53 -22.63
CA CYS A 86 16.63 -2.88 -21.32
C CYS A 86 16.58 -3.86 -20.14
N LEU A 87 15.77 -4.93 -20.25
CA LEU A 87 15.69 -5.96 -19.22
C LEU A 87 17.00 -6.77 -19.16
N ILE A 88 17.61 -7.05 -20.31
CA ILE A 88 18.96 -7.64 -20.38
C ILE A 88 19.99 -6.76 -19.67
N GLU A 89 19.97 -5.44 -19.93
CA GLU A 89 20.91 -4.51 -19.29
C GLU A 89 20.70 -4.40 -17.78
N PHE A 90 19.46 -4.55 -17.30
CA PHE A 90 19.15 -4.69 -15.88
C PHE A 90 19.76 -5.99 -15.30
N LEU A 91 19.49 -7.15 -15.91
CA LEU A 91 19.95 -8.46 -15.42
C LEU A 91 21.49 -8.61 -15.45
N LYS A 92 22.17 -7.91 -16.36
CA LYS A 92 23.65 -7.81 -16.37
C LYS A 92 24.25 -6.97 -15.24
N ARG A 93 23.42 -6.26 -14.47
CA ARG A 93 23.85 -5.36 -13.38
C ARG A 93 23.28 -5.76 -12.03
N ALA A 94 22.10 -6.38 -12.02
CA ALA A 94 21.51 -6.98 -10.83
C ALA A 94 22.41 -8.12 -10.33
N TRP A 95 22.73 -8.11 -9.04
CA TRP A 95 23.48 -9.16 -8.37
C TRP A 95 22.62 -10.38 -8.14
N ASP A 96 23.22 -11.55 -8.29
CA ASP A 96 22.51 -12.80 -8.07
C ASP A 96 22.30 -13.06 -6.57
N GLU A 97 21.12 -13.56 -6.22
CA GLU A 97 20.71 -13.83 -4.85
C GLU A 97 21.31 -15.10 -4.25
N ASP A 98 22.09 -15.90 -4.99
CA ASP A 98 22.78 -17.10 -4.48
C ASP A 98 23.81 -16.78 -3.36
N VAL A 99 24.10 -15.49 -3.13
CA VAL A 99 24.83 -15.03 -1.93
C VAL A 99 24.04 -15.21 -0.63
N LEU A 100 22.71 -15.35 -0.71
CA LEU A 100 21.84 -15.63 0.42
C LEU A 100 21.84 -17.14 0.75
N PRO A 101 21.66 -17.51 2.03
CA PRO A 101 21.47 -18.90 2.40
C PRO A 101 20.25 -19.53 1.71
N PRO A 102 20.21 -20.87 1.56
CA PRO A 102 19.02 -21.55 1.06
C PRO A 102 17.77 -21.16 1.86
N TYR A 103 16.65 -20.99 1.16
CA TYR A 103 15.34 -20.56 1.69
C TYR A 103 15.25 -19.11 2.17
N PHE A 104 16.34 -18.35 2.13
CA PHE A 104 16.26 -16.92 2.44
C PHE A 104 15.64 -16.17 1.26
N ARG A 105 15.04 -15.04 1.56
CA ARG A 105 14.25 -14.23 0.63
C ARG A 105 14.93 -12.90 0.39
N LEU A 106 14.89 -12.42 -0.86
CA LEU A 106 15.36 -11.10 -1.22
C LEU A 106 14.63 -10.02 -0.41
N PHE A 107 13.31 -10.13 -0.32
CA PHE A 107 12.45 -9.24 0.45
C PHE A 107 11.28 -10.03 1.05
N ALA A 108 10.55 -9.42 1.98
CA ALA A 108 9.46 -10.11 2.65
C ALA A 108 8.35 -10.63 1.71
N PHE A 109 8.14 -9.99 0.56
CA PHE A 109 7.23 -10.45 -0.50
C PHE A 109 7.93 -11.19 -1.66
N LEU A 110 9.26 -11.17 -1.74
CA LEU A 110 10.00 -11.65 -2.90
C LEU A 110 11.03 -12.72 -2.54
N GLY A 111 10.99 -13.86 -3.25
CA GLY A 111 12.04 -14.87 -3.24
C GLY A 111 13.35 -14.35 -3.81
N GLY A 112 13.28 -13.78 -5.01
CA GLY A 112 14.42 -13.33 -5.82
C GLY A 112 14.05 -13.36 -7.30
N LEU A 113 14.99 -13.02 -8.16
CA LEU A 113 14.84 -13.12 -9.61
C LEU A 113 14.61 -14.58 -10.02
N LYS A 114 13.70 -14.79 -10.97
CA LYS A 114 13.46 -16.12 -11.56
C LYS A 114 14.72 -16.62 -12.27
N SER A 115 14.87 -17.95 -12.30
CA SER A 115 15.89 -18.59 -13.13
C SER A 115 15.57 -18.39 -14.62
N PRO A 116 16.57 -18.45 -15.52
CA PRO A 116 16.36 -18.18 -16.95
C PRO A 116 15.20 -18.96 -17.58
N ASN A 117 15.07 -20.25 -17.23
CA ASN A 117 14.03 -21.13 -17.79
C ASN A 117 12.64 -20.87 -17.19
N ASN A 118 12.57 -20.19 -16.05
CA ASN A 118 11.32 -19.96 -15.31
C ASN A 118 10.80 -18.53 -15.45
N LEU A 119 11.51 -17.66 -16.19
CA LEU A 119 11.03 -16.30 -16.54
C LEU A 119 9.71 -16.35 -17.33
N ARG A 120 9.46 -17.46 -18.03
CA ARG A 120 8.28 -17.73 -18.86
C ARG A 120 7.56 -19.02 -18.46
N ASP A 121 7.67 -19.41 -17.19
CA ASP A 121 7.05 -20.64 -16.67
C ASP A 121 5.53 -20.64 -16.90
N GLY A 122 4.93 -21.83 -16.90
CA GLY A 122 3.58 -22.11 -17.42
C GLY A 122 2.45 -21.20 -16.93
N ASP A 123 2.54 -20.65 -15.71
CA ASP A 123 1.56 -19.69 -15.18
C ASP A 123 1.42 -18.45 -16.07
N VAL A 124 2.52 -17.97 -16.66
CA VAL A 124 2.49 -16.86 -17.64
C VAL A 124 1.70 -17.27 -18.89
N THR A 125 1.89 -18.51 -19.36
CA THR A 125 1.26 -19.01 -20.60
C THR A 125 -0.25 -19.22 -20.50
N TRP A 126 -0.79 -19.51 -19.31
CA TRP A 126 -2.24 -19.62 -19.08
C TRP A 126 -2.97 -18.27 -19.14
N HIS A 127 -2.21 -17.16 -19.04
CA HIS A 127 -2.75 -15.81 -19.05
C HIS A 127 -2.45 -15.04 -20.34
N GLU A 128 -1.54 -15.57 -21.17
CA GLU A 128 -1.22 -15.07 -22.51
C GLU A 128 -2.22 -15.47 -23.60
N GLU A 129 -3.31 -16.21 -23.30
CA GLU A 129 -4.26 -16.72 -24.31
C GLU A 129 -4.92 -15.61 -25.20
N GLU A 130 -4.77 -14.33 -24.84
CA GLU A 130 -5.23 -13.17 -25.63
C GLU A 130 -4.13 -12.14 -25.98
N ASP A 131 -2.88 -12.31 -25.51
CA ASP A 131 -1.78 -11.33 -25.65
C ASP A 131 -0.69 -11.77 -26.66
N GLU A 132 0.15 -10.81 -27.11
CA GLU A 132 1.33 -11.09 -27.93
C GLU A 132 2.31 -12.02 -27.20
N GLU A 133 2.59 -13.18 -27.78
CA GLU A 133 3.51 -14.19 -27.22
C GLU A 133 4.84 -13.54 -26.78
N GLY A 134 5.13 -13.59 -25.47
CA GLY A 134 6.35 -13.02 -24.90
C GLY A 134 6.26 -11.58 -24.45
N ARG A 135 5.06 -11.01 -24.39
CA ARG A 135 4.83 -9.73 -23.72
C ARG A 135 5.17 -9.79 -22.24
N LEU A 136 4.76 -10.85 -21.52
CA LEU A 136 4.86 -10.91 -20.07
C LEU A 136 6.02 -11.80 -19.60
N VAL A 137 6.69 -11.35 -18.53
CA VAL A 137 7.76 -12.09 -17.86
C VAL A 137 7.49 -12.08 -16.36
N LYS A 138 7.49 -13.25 -15.73
CA LYS A 138 7.52 -13.35 -14.26
C LYS A 138 8.96 -13.07 -13.81
N LEU A 139 9.23 -11.82 -13.43
CA LEU A 139 10.59 -11.34 -13.17
C LEU A 139 11.09 -11.75 -11.78
N TYR A 140 10.26 -11.59 -10.75
CA TYR A 140 10.56 -12.02 -9.39
C TYR A 140 9.59 -13.09 -8.92
N GLU A 141 10.12 -14.13 -8.30
CA GLU A 141 9.33 -15.12 -7.55
C GLU A 141 8.79 -14.51 -6.27
N SER A 142 7.58 -14.91 -5.86
CA SER A 142 7.08 -14.57 -4.53
C SER A 142 7.93 -15.21 -3.42
N SER A 143 7.84 -14.66 -2.21
CA SER A 143 8.46 -15.28 -1.03
C SER A 143 7.72 -16.53 -0.53
N HIS A 144 6.55 -16.85 -1.11
CA HIS A 144 5.61 -17.86 -0.62
C HIS A 144 4.99 -17.50 0.73
N TYR A 145 4.82 -16.21 1.00
CA TYR A 145 4.24 -15.71 2.24
C TYR A 145 2.76 -16.11 2.41
N ARG A 146 2.07 -16.46 1.32
CA ARG A 146 0.69 -17.00 1.30
C ARG A 146 0.60 -18.51 1.12
N VAL A 147 1.69 -19.26 1.28
CA VAL A 147 1.65 -20.73 1.21
C VAL A 147 1.14 -21.23 -0.15
N SER A 148 1.68 -20.67 -1.25
CA SER A 148 1.65 -21.16 -2.66
C SER A 148 0.68 -20.55 -3.66
N ASP A 149 -0.32 -19.76 -3.26
CA ASP A 149 -1.22 -19.08 -4.22
C ASP A 149 -0.66 -17.71 -4.69
N ASP A 150 0.63 -17.45 -4.47
CA ASP A 150 1.26 -16.16 -4.70
C ASP A 150 2.21 -16.12 -5.88
N GLU A 151 2.20 -14.99 -6.60
CA GLU A 151 2.87 -14.85 -7.89
C GLU A 151 4.22 -14.15 -7.77
N GLY A 152 4.25 -12.91 -7.29
CA GLY A 152 5.47 -12.09 -7.22
C GLY A 152 5.39 -10.89 -8.17
N ILE A 153 6.47 -10.56 -8.87
CA ILE A 153 6.48 -9.40 -9.79
C ILE A 153 6.47 -9.86 -11.24
N PHE A 154 5.46 -9.38 -11.97
CA PHE A 154 5.37 -9.49 -13.41
C PHE A 154 5.94 -8.24 -14.06
N PHE A 155 6.55 -8.40 -15.21
CA PHE A 155 7.12 -7.35 -16.04
C PHE A 155 6.53 -7.43 -17.44
N ASP A 156 6.00 -6.31 -17.92
CA ASP A 156 5.48 -6.16 -19.28
C ASP A 156 6.58 -5.61 -20.18
N GLN A 157 7.06 -6.43 -21.11
CA GLN A 157 8.15 -6.10 -22.02
C GLN A 157 7.76 -5.06 -23.07
N THR A 158 6.46 -4.84 -23.31
CA THR A 158 5.95 -3.84 -24.25
C THR A 158 5.88 -2.46 -23.61
N THR A 159 5.39 -2.38 -22.37
CA THR A 159 5.27 -1.09 -21.66
C THR A 159 6.48 -0.76 -20.78
N LEU A 160 7.37 -1.74 -20.55
CA LEU A 160 8.52 -1.69 -19.64
C LEU A 160 8.15 -1.30 -18.21
N LYS A 161 6.98 -1.76 -17.78
CA LYS A 161 6.46 -1.58 -16.42
C LYS A 161 6.35 -2.92 -15.73
N ALA A 162 6.16 -2.87 -14.42
CA ALA A 162 6.03 -4.01 -13.55
C ALA A 162 4.82 -3.87 -12.64
N THR A 163 4.39 -4.98 -12.07
CA THR A 163 3.34 -5.03 -11.06
C THR A 163 3.58 -6.20 -10.11
N PHE A 164 3.35 -5.98 -8.82
CA PHE A 164 3.27 -7.05 -7.84
C PHE A 164 1.87 -7.68 -7.84
N ILE A 165 1.83 -9.00 -7.93
CA ILE A 165 0.62 -9.82 -7.93
C ILE A 165 0.65 -10.69 -6.68
N GLU A 166 -0.31 -10.43 -5.78
CA GLU A 166 -0.43 -11.15 -4.50
C GLU A 166 -0.99 -12.55 -4.70
N ASP A 167 -2.04 -12.69 -5.50
CA ASP A 167 -2.81 -13.92 -5.65
C ASP A 167 -2.90 -14.29 -7.14
N ILE A 168 -2.62 -15.56 -7.46
CA ILE A 168 -2.67 -16.09 -8.82
C ILE A 168 -4.05 -15.89 -9.48
N ASN A 169 -5.12 -15.87 -8.69
CA ASN A 169 -6.47 -15.66 -9.21
C ASN A 169 -6.67 -14.22 -9.74
N ASP A 170 -5.87 -13.27 -9.25
CA ASP A 170 -5.93 -11.87 -9.67
C ASP A 170 -5.05 -11.61 -10.92
N THR A 171 -4.19 -12.55 -11.32
CA THR A 171 -3.21 -12.35 -12.40
C THR A 171 -3.85 -11.84 -13.68
N ARG A 172 -4.89 -12.52 -14.17
CA ARG A 172 -5.57 -12.16 -15.41
C ARG A 172 -6.19 -10.77 -15.36
N PHE A 173 -6.75 -10.38 -14.22
CA PHE A 173 -7.33 -9.05 -14.02
C PHE A 173 -6.23 -7.98 -14.05
N ILE A 174 -5.18 -8.20 -13.25
CA ILE A 174 -4.11 -7.25 -13.06
C ILE A 174 -3.37 -6.99 -14.38
N THR A 175 -3.06 -8.04 -15.15
CA THR A 175 -2.23 -7.90 -16.35
C THR A 175 -2.93 -7.19 -17.51
N ARG A 176 -4.27 -7.21 -17.55
CA ARG A 176 -5.07 -6.60 -18.63
C ARG A 176 -5.23 -5.09 -18.55
N HIS A 177 -5.07 -4.51 -17.37
CA HIS A 177 -5.41 -3.10 -17.17
C HIS A 177 -4.19 -2.23 -16.90
N GLU A 178 -4.11 -1.09 -17.59
CA GLU A 178 -2.97 -0.17 -17.50
C GLU A 178 -2.74 0.40 -16.10
N TRP A 179 -3.80 0.58 -15.29
CA TRP A 179 -3.71 1.10 -13.93
C TRP A 179 -2.98 0.16 -12.96
N SER A 180 -2.76 -1.10 -13.33
CA SER A 180 -2.05 -2.08 -12.52
C SER A 180 -0.52 -1.95 -12.61
N TRP A 181 -0.01 -1.21 -13.60
CA TRP A 181 1.40 -1.24 -13.99
C TRP A 181 2.14 0.05 -13.60
N MET A 182 3.33 -0.09 -13.05
CA MET A 182 4.19 1.03 -12.67
C MET A 182 5.67 0.76 -12.98
N PRO A 183 6.54 1.78 -13.02
CA PRO A 183 7.96 1.56 -13.25
C PRO A 183 8.57 0.63 -12.17
N LEU A 184 9.45 -0.30 -12.57
CA LEU A 184 10.05 -1.27 -11.65
C LEU A 184 10.84 -0.59 -10.53
N GLU A 185 11.49 0.55 -10.81
CA GLU A 185 12.20 1.31 -9.80
C GLU A 185 11.28 1.84 -8.70
N VAL A 186 10.00 2.09 -8.98
CA VAL A 186 9.02 2.54 -7.96
C VAL A 186 8.72 1.40 -6.98
N ILE A 187 8.56 0.18 -7.48
CA ILE A 187 8.30 -1.01 -6.65
C ILE A 187 9.52 -1.29 -5.76
N LEU A 188 10.72 -1.33 -6.34
CA LEU A 188 11.95 -1.64 -5.61
C LEU A 188 12.32 -0.54 -4.59
N ASP A 189 12.14 0.73 -4.94
CA ASP A 189 12.36 1.85 -4.01
C ASP A 189 11.33 1.84 -2.87
N SER A 190 10.09 1.43 -3.14
CA SER A 190 9.05 1.26 -2.11
C SER A 190 9.42 0.17 -1.10
N TYR A 191 9.97 -0.96 -1.53
CA TYR A 191 10.46 -2.00 -0.59
C TYR A 191 11.63 -1.50 0.26
N LEU A 192 12.51 -0.68 -0.30
CA LEU A 192 13.58 -0.04 0.48
C LEU A 192 13.01 0.98 1.46
N GLN A 193 11.99 1.74 1.08
CA GLN A 193 11.31 2.67 1.97
C GLN A 193 10.58 1.93 3.09
N MET A 194 9.94 0.79 2.83
CA MET A 194 9.41 -0.11 3.87
C MET A 194 10.51 -0.54 4.84
N ALA A 195 11.72 -0.81 4.35
CA ALA A 195 12.84 -1.15 5.22
C ALA A 195 13.39 0.05 6.01
N ASP A 196 13.41 1.25 5.41
CA ASP A 196 13.82 2.49 6.07
C ASP A 196 12.85 2.90 7.19
N GLU A 197 11.55 2.69 6.98
CA GLU A 197 10.50 2.96 7.96
C GLU A 197 10.28 1.81 8.95
N GLU A 198 11.19 0.84 8.96
CA GLU A 198 11.20 -0.36 9.81
C GLU A 198 9.96 -1.26 9.64
N LYS A 199 9.16 -1.03 8.60
CA LYS A 199 7.98 -1.86 8.29
C LYS A 199 8.41 -3.28 7.94
N ALA A 200 9.46 -3.39 7.12
CA ALA A 200 10.15 -4.64 6.84
C ALA A 200 11.55 -4.61 7.45
N GLN A 201 11.81 -5.44 8.46
CA GLN A 201 13.07 -5.45 9.18
C GLN A 201 13.82 -6.76 8.92
N ALA A 202 15.04 -6.69 8.40
CA ALA A 202 15.90 -7.86 8.32
C ALA A 202 16.45 -8.20 9.73
N VAL A 203 16.38 -9.46 10.12
CA VAL A 203 16.72 -9.96 11.45
C VAL A 203 17.75 -11.08 11.41
N SER A 204 18.52 -11.21 12.50
CA SER A 204 19.48 -12.29 12.65
C SER A 204 18.78 -13.65 12.76
N LYS A 205 19.51 -14.72 12.44
CA LYS A 205 19.03 -16.11 12.57
C LYS A 205 18.51 -16.43 13.97
N ASP A 206 19.15 -15.89 15.01
CA ASP A 206 18.73 -16.16 16.39
C ASP A 206 17.45 -15.41 16.76
N ARG A 207 17.27 -14.18 16.27
CA ARG A 207 16.00 -13.45 16.43
C ARG A 207 14.89 -14.12 15.62
N ALA A 208 15.15 -14.56 14.39
CA ALA A 208 14.18 -15.30 13.59
C ALA A 208 13.69 -16.57 14.29
N LYS A 209 14.59 -17.35 14.91
CA LYS A 209 14.22 -18.54 15.71
C LYS A 209 13.27 -18.21 16.86
N LEU A 210 13.48 -17.08 17.55
CA LEU A 210 12.61 -16.65 18.63
C LEU A 210 11.22 -16.25 18.12
N LEU A 211 11.17 -15.59 16.95
CA LEU A 211 9.94 -15.07 16.36
C LEU A 211 9.11 -16.13 15.61
N LYS A 212 9.71 -17.27 15.23
CA LYS A 212 8.96 -18.40 14.63
C LYS A 212 7.78 -18.90 15.47
N MET A 213 7.77 -18.61 16.77
CA MET A 213 6.70 -19.02 17.68
C MET A 213 5.60 -17.96 17.85
N ASP A 214 5.75 -16.79 17.23
CA ASP A 214 4.82 -15.67 17.35
C ASP A 214 4.11 -15.38 16.02
N PHE A 215 2.81 -15.66 15.97
CA PHE A 215 1.98 -15.48 14.77
C PHE A 215 1.70 -14.01 14.43
N LEU A 216 2.02 -13.05 15.33
CA LEU A 216 1.82 -11.62 15.09
C LEU A 216 2.82 -11.03 14.10
N HIS A 217 3.96 -11.71 13.87
CA HIS A 217 5.01 -11.26 12.99
C HIS A 217 5.01 -12.05 11.68
N GLY A 218 5.03 -11.34 10.55
CA GLY A 218 5.22 -11.93 9.22
C GLY A 218 6.66 -12.31 8.97
N LEU A 219 7.11 -13.47 9.46
CA LEU A 219 8.50 -13.91 9.29
C LEU A 219 8.73 -14.59 7.93
N MET A 220 9.47 -13.92 7.05
CA MET A 220 9.98 -14.43 5.77
C MET A 220 11.49 -14.27 5.76
N GLU A 221 12.21 -15.26 6.32
CA GLU A 221 13.65 -15.12 6.60
C GLU A 221 14.45 -14.53 5.42
N PRO A 222 15.28 -13.49 5.64
CA PRO A 222 15.64 -12.90 6.93
C PRO A 222 14.71 -11.77 7.40
N TRP A 223 13.59 -11.51 6.74
CA TRP A 223 12.72 -10.37 7.00
C TRP A 223 11.60 -10.68 7.99
N ILE A 224 11.25 -9.68 8.79
CA ILE A 224 9.97 -9.61 9.51
C ILE A 224 9.18 -8.42 8.99
N ILE A 225 7.88 -8.59 8.77
CA ILE A 225 6.96 -7.47 8.54
C ILE A 225 6.17 -7.21 9.82
N HIS A 226 6.17 -5.95 10.26
CA HIS A 226 5.41 -5.48 11.41
C HIS A 226 4.02 -5.01 11.00
N GLN A 227 2.99 -5.23 11.82
CA GLN A 227 1.61 -4.80 11.51
C GLN A 227 1.47 -3.27 11.41
N TYR A 228 2.25 -2.57 12.22
CA TYR A 228 2.48 -1.13 12.17
C TYR A 228 3.83 -0.82 12.83
N THR A 229 4.38 0.36 12.58
CA THR A 229 5.65 0.83 13.16
C THR A 229 5.45 2.08 14.00
N LYS A 230 6.51 2.49 14.71
CA LYS A 230 6.54 3.79 15.39
C LYS A 230 6.37 4.94 14.41
N THR A 231 6.96 4.82 13.23
CA THR A 231 6.82 5.81 12.14
C THR A 231 5.38 5.92 11.68
N ASP A 232 4.67 4.79 11.49
CA ASP A 232 3.24 4.79 11.16
C ASP A 232 2.42 5.56 12.19
N LEU A 233 2.67 5.28 13.48
CA LEU A 233 1.98 5.94 14.60
C LEU A 233 2.27 7.45 14.66
N GLU A 234 3.53 7.84 14.48
CA GLU A 234 3.96 9.24 14.48
C GLU A 234 3.36 10.01 13.30
N ARG A 235 3.33 9.42 12.11
CA ARG A 235 2.72 10.01 10.90
C ARG A 235 1.21 10.20 11.07
N ALA A 236 0.50 9.17 11.53
CA ALA A 236 -0.94 9.25 11.80
C ALA A 236 -1.28 10.31 12.86
N THR A 237 -0.55 10.30 13.97
CA THR A 237 -0.73 11.28 15.07
C THR A 237 -0.46 12.70 14.58
N THR A 238 0.60 12.90 13.80
CA THR A 238 0.97 14.20 13.23
C THR A 238 -0.08 14.68 12.23
N ALA A 239 -0.57 13.82 11.35
CA ALA A 239 -1.62 14.16 10.39
C ALA A 239 -2.92 14.56 11.09
N PHE A 240 -3.33 13.81 12.13
CA PHE A 240 -4.50 14.15 12.94
C PHE A 240 -4.34 15.52 13.62
N LYS A 241 -3.22 15.74 14.33
CA LYS A 241 -2.93 17.01 15.02
C LYS A 241 -2.83 18.19 14.03
N ARG A 242 -2.25 17.97 12.84
CA ARG A 242 -2.21 18.96 11.77
C ARG A 242 -3.62 19.34 11.32
N LEU A 243 -4.47 18.37 11.03
CA LEU A 243 -5.85 18.60 10.60
C LEU A 243 -6.63 19.41 11.63
N VAL A 244 -6.58 19.00 12.91
CA VAL A 244 -7.22 19.73 14.01
C VAL A 244 -6.75 21.18 14.06
N ARG A 245 -5.43 21.42 14.06
CA ARG A 245 -4.85 22.76 14.10
C ARG A 245 -5.28 23.63 12.91
N VAL A 246 -5.30 23.06 11.72
CA VAL A 246 -5.67 23.74 10.47
C VAL A 246 -7.13 24.18 10.49
N ILE A 247 -8.02 23.32 11.02
CA ILE A 247 -9.43 23.66 11.21
C ILE A 247 -9.54 24.76 12.27
N GLU A 248 -8.98 24.57 13.47
CA GLU A 248 -9.07 25.55 14.56
C GLU A 248 -8.57 26.95 14.13
N SER A 249 -7.50 27.02 13.33
CA SER A 249 -6.96 28.29 12.83
C SER A 249 -7.88 29.07 11.88
N ARG A 250 -8.91 28.41 11.33
CA ARG A 250 -9.87 29.00 10.39
C ARG A 250 -11.25 29.19 10.98
N ILE A 251 -11.50 28.69 12.20
CA ILE A 251 -12.77 28.93 12.87
C ILE A 251 -12.86 30.43 13.18
N PRO A 252 -13.97 31.12 12.81
CA PRO A 252 -14.16 32.53 13.11
C PRO A 252 -14.00 32.84 14.61
N ASP A 253 -13.57 34.06 14.96
CA ASP A 253 -13.30 34.49 16.34
C ASP A 253 -14.37 33.98 17.30
N ARG A 254 -13.97 33.00 18.11
CA ARG A 254 -14.81 32.35 19.10
C ARG A 254 -14.85 33.17 20.36
N ASP A 255 -16.03 33.23 20.97
CA ASP A 255 -16.11 33.55 22.39
C ASP A 255 -15.26 32.53 23.18
N ASP A 256 -14.52 33.03 24.17
CA ASP A 256 -13.63 32.28 25.10
C ASP A 256 -14.32 31.12 25.85
N HIS A 257 -15.63 30.95 25.65
CA HIS A 257 -16.51 29.99 26.31
C HIS A 257 -16.76 28.69 25.52
N THR A 258 -16.09 28.45 24.37
CA THR A 258 -16.27 27.18 23.66
C THR A 258 -15.69 26.01 24.47
N THR A 259 -16.59 25.11 24.87
CA THR A 259 -16.25 23.95 25.71
C THR A 259 -15.44 22.93 24.91
N VAL A 260 -14.34 22.45 25.49
CA VAL A 260 -13.55 21.35 24.94
C VAL A 260 -14.45 20.11 24.84
N MET A 261 -14.43 19.43 23.69
CA MET A 261 -15.19 18.20 23.52
C MET A 261 -14.63 17.09 24.40
N ASN A 262 -15.52 16.32 25.02
CA ASN A 262 -15.17 15.08 25.71
C ASN A 262 -15.20 13.93 24.70
N LEU A 263 -14.03 13.57 24.16
CA LEU A 263 -13.88 12.55 23.13
C LEU A 263 -13.65 11.17 23.77
N PRO A 264 -13.95 10.05 23.08
CA PRO A 264 -13.81 8.72 23.67
C PRO A 264 -12.40 8.43 24.20
N TRP A 265 -11.37 8.88 23.50
CA TRP A 265 -9.97 8.70 23.91
C TRP A 265 -9.53 9.60 25.07
N HIS A 266 -10.41 10.45 25.62
CA HIS A 266 -10.21 11.14 26.89
C HIS A 266 -10.76 10.34 28.08
N ASP A 267 -11.66 9.38 27.84
CA ASP A 267 -12.27 8.54 28.87
C ASP A 267 -11.43 7.26 29.09
N PRO A 268 -10.91 7.01 30.31
CA PRO A 268 -10.20 5.78 30.61
C PRO A 268 -10.99 4.50 30.31
N ALA A 269 -12.33 4.53 30.46
CA ALA A 269 -13.19 3.36 30.23
C ALA A 269 -13.12 2.87 28.78
N THR A 270 -12.80 3.74 27.82
CA THR A 270 -12.60 3.38 26.41
C THR A 270 -11.47 2.37 26.22
N PHE A 271 -10.45 2.39 27.07
CA PHE A 271 -9.28 1.52 26.98
C PHE A 271 -9.38 0.25 27.85
N GLU A 272 -10.47 0.07 28.59
CA GLU A 272 -10.69 -1.11 29.43
C GLU A 272 -11.19 -2.32 28.63
N ASP A 273 -11.90 -2.10 27.51
CA ASP A 273 -12.38 -3.16 26.63
C ASP A 273 -11.28 -3.65 25.67
N GLN A 274 -10.52 -4.64 26.13
CA GLN A 274 -9.45 -5.26 25.37
C GLN A 274 -9.93 -6.12 24.20
N CYS A 275 -11.23 -6.40 24.09
CA CYS A 275 -11.77 -7.15 22.95
C CYS A 275 -11.94 -6.23 21.72
N VAL A 276 -12.35 -4.99 21.97
CA VAL A 276 -12.53 -3.94 20.94
C VAL A 276 -11.22 -3.21 20.66
N LEU A 277 -10.48 -2.83 21.70
CA LEU A 277 -9.18 -2.15 21.60
C LEU A 277 -8.09 -2.95 22.32
N PRO A 278 -7.61 -4.07 21.72
CA PRO A 278 -6.50 -4.82 22.26
C PRO A 278 -5.28 -3.93 22.53
N PRO A 279 -4.62 -4.06 23.71
CA PRO A 279 -3.36 -3.37 23.98
C PRO A 279 -2.32 -3.70 22.90
N SER A 280 -1.46 -2.73 22.58
CA SER A 280 -0.44 -2.85 21.54
C SER A 280 -0.96 -2.95 20.11
N SER A 281 -2.28 -2.81 19.86
CA SER A 281 -2.81 -2.60 18.52
C SER A 281 -2.53 -1.18 18.03
N PHE A 282 -2.47 -0.98 16.71
CA PHE A 282 -2.32 0.35 16.12
C PHE A 282 -3.43 1.29 16.60
N ALA A 283 -4.69 0.83 16.58
CA ALA A 283 -5.83 1.65 17.00
C ALA A 283 -5.71 2.11 18.46
N HIS A 284 -5.33 1.21 19.37
CA HIS A 284 -5.11 1.54 20.78
C HIS A 284 -4.02 2.61 20.93
N GLU A 285 -2.84 2.39 20.33
CA GLU A 285 -1.71 3.31 20.44
C GLU A 285 -1.99 4.66 19.76
N PHE A 286 -2.67 4.66 18.62
CA PHE A 286 -3.07 5.88 17.91
C PHE A 286 -4.03 6.72 18.73
N LEU A 287 -5.11 6.14 19.24
CA LEU A 287 -6.09 6.85 20.09
C LEU A 287 -5.44 7.39 21.37
N ARG A 288 -4.52 6.62 21.96
CA ARG A 288 -3.75 7.07 23.12
C ARG A 288 -2.82 8.24 22.77
N SER A 289 -2.19 8.22 21.59
CA SER A 289 -1.25 9.25 21.13
C SER A 289 -1.92 10.59 20.77
N ILE A 290 -3.22 10.57 20.47
CA ILE A 290 -4.02 11.77 20.24
C ILE A 290 -4.86 12.19 21.46
N SER A 291 -4.75 11.48 22.60
CA SER A 291 -5.52 11.76 23.81
C SER A 291 -5.22 13.13 24.45
N ASP A 292 -4.02 13.65 24.22
CA ASP A 292 -3.61 14.99 24.63
C ASP A 292 -4.16 16.10 23.72
N CYS A 293 -4.74 15.75 22.56
CA CYS A 293 -5.29 16.69 21.61
C CYS A 293 -6.66 17.19 22.10
N SER A 294 -6.72 18.47 22.45
CA SER A 294 -7.97 19.17 22.77
C SER A 294 -8.62 19.62 21.47
N VAL A 295 -9.88 19.22 21.28
CA VAL A 295 -10.69 19.63 20.13
C VAL A 295 -11.89 20.42 20.63
N ARG A 296 -12.20 21.51 19.94
CA ARG A 296 -13.30 22.40 20.32
C ARG A 296 -14.40 22.50 19.27
N PHE A 297 -14.34 21.73 18.20
CA PHE A 297 -15.29 21.77 17.08
C PHE A 297 -15.83 20.37 16.81
N ARG A 298 -17.02 20.29 16.21
CA ARG A 298 -17.75 19.04 16.02
C ARG A 298 -17.34 18.30 14.76
N TYR A 299 -17.18 19.00 13.64
CA TYR A 299 -16.98 18.41 12.31
C TYR A 299 -15.51 18.48 11.87
N ILE A 300 -14.91 17.32 11.61
CA ILE A 300 -13.51 17.19 11.16
C ILE A 300 -13.37 17.16 9.63
N ALA A 301 -14.47 16.82 8.94
CA ALA A 301 -14.63 16.89 7.49
C ALA A 301 -16.13 17.10 7.19
N PRO A 302 -16.53 17.44 5.94
CA PRO A 302 -17.93 17.75 5.63
C PRO A 302 -18.88 16.60 6.01
N GLY A 303 -19.81 16.85 6.94
CA GLY A 303 -20.72 15.83 7.48
C GLY A 303 -20.09 14.72 8.34
N ILE A 304 -18.77 14.76 8.59
CA ILE A 304 -18.05 13.78 9.43
C ILE A 304 -17.68 14.43 10.76
N ARG A 305 -18.10 13.82 11.87
CA ARG A 305 -17.89 14.34 13.22
C ARG A 305 -17.21 13.35 14.16
N PHE A 306 -16.76 13.88 15.28
CA PHE A 306 -16.33 13.05 16.40
C PHE A 306 -17.49 12.28 17.04
N PRO A 307 -17.27 11.02 17.46
CA PRO A 307 -18.23 10.27 18.27
C PRO A 307 -18.32 10.81 19.70
N THR A 308 -19.47 10.59 20.34
CA THR A 308 -19.59 10.63 21.81
C THR A 308 -19.00 9.36 22.43
N VAL A 309 -18.72 9.38 23.74
CA VAL A 309 -18.24 8.19 24.47
C VAL A 309 -19.21 7.01 24.32
N ALA A 310 -20.51 7.26 24.46
CA ALA A 310 -21.54 6.22 24.33
C ALA A 310 -21.61 5.63 22.91
N GLU A 311 -21.54 6.47 21.87
CA GLU A 311 -21.52 6.00 20.47
C GLU A 311 -20.24 5.22 20.14
N PHE A 312 -19.13 5.53 20.80
CA PHE A 312 -17.89 4.79 20.62
C PHE A 312 -17.91 3.44 21.35
N GLN A 313 -18.60 3.35 22.50
CA GLN A 313 -18.79 2.07 23.20
C GLN A 313 -19.79 1.16 22.48
N ASP A 314 -20.76 1.74 21.78
CA ASP A 314 -21.70 1.05 20.90
C ASP A 314 -21.06 0.76 19.53
N GLN A 315 -19.93 0.04 19.53
CA GLN A 315 -19.33 -0.41 18.28
C GLN A 315 -20.28 -1.39 17.58
N PRO A 316 -20.31 -1.39 16.23
CA PRO A 316 -21.18 -2.28 15.47
C PRO A 316 -20.90 -3.78 15.75
N PHE A 317 -19.77 -4.10 16.37
CA PHE A 317 -19.37 -5.45 16.72
C PHE A 317 -18.76 -5.50 18.13
N THR A 318 -19.51 -6.08 19.06
CA THR A 318 -19.07 -6.34 20.44
C THR A 318 -19.23 -7.82 20.83
N ASP A 319 -19.98 -8.61 20.04
CA ASP A 319 -20.17 -10.05 20.26
C ASP A 319 -19.15 -10.87 19.46
N PHE A 320 -18.01 -11.14 20.09
CA PHE A 320 -16.94 -11.97 19.56
C PHE A 320 -17.25 -13.48 19.60
N VAL A 321 -18.42 -13.88 20.14
CA VAL A 321 -18.78 -15.28 20.41
C VAL A 321 -19.59 -15.91 19.25
N ALA A 322 -20.25 -15.11 18.42
CA ALA A 322 -21.23 -15.60 17.44
C ALA A 322 -20.98 -15.16 15.98
N SER A 323 -19.76 -15.29 15.47
CA SER A 323 -19.59 -15.25 14.01
C SER A 323 -20.32 -16.45 13.37
N PRO A 324 -21.16 -16.26 12.34
CA PRO A 324 -21.81 -17.36 11.62
C PRO A 324 -20.82 -18.26 10.87
N HIS A 325 -19.54 -17.88 10.79
CA HIS A 325 -18.47 -18.62 10.13
C HIS A 325 -17.36 -19.00 11.12
N ASN A 326 -17.59 -20.07 11.89
CA ASN A 326 -16.69 -20.66 12.92
C ASN A 326 -15.24 -20.99 12.45
N HIS A 327 -14.88 -20.77 11.19
CA HIS A 327 -13.59 -21.13 10.59
C HIS A 327 -12.70 -19.91 10.26
N LEU A 328 -13.24 -18.69 10.23
CA LEU A 328 -12.45 -17.45 10.19
C LEU A 328 -12.14 -17.08 11.64
N GLY A 329 -10.93 -17.39 12.10
CA GLY A 329 -10.52 -17.29 13.51
C GLY A 329 -11.08 -16.06 14.25
N GLN A 330 -11.74 -16.34 15.37
CA GLN A 330 -12.26 -15.34 16.30
C GLN A 330 -11.08 -14.70 17.04
N TYR A 331 -10.53 -13.61 16.50
CA TYR A 331 -9.44 -12.86 17.14
C TYR A 331 -9.96 -11.53 17.70
N PRO A 332 -9.61 -11.17 18.96
CA PRO A 332 -9.82 -9.82 19.47
C PRO A 332 -9.28 -8.78 18.48
N GLY A 333 -10.08 -7.78 18.14
CA GLY A 333 -9.70 -6.76 17.16
C GLY A 333 -9.85 -7.15 15.67
N ASN A 334 -10.40 -8.31 15.32
CA ASN A 334 -10.69 -8.65 13.91
C ASN A 334 -11.95 -7.96 13.34
N CYS A 335 -12.52 -6.99 14.06
CA CYS A 335 -13.72 -6.27 13.66
C CYS A 335 -13.40 -4.82 13.24
N PRO A 336 -14.19 -4.24 12.33
CA PRO A 336 -14.10 -2.83 12.02
C PRO A 336 -14.40 -1.95 13.23
N LEU A 337 -13.47 -1.06 13.56
CA LEU A 337 -13.61 -0.04 14.59
C LEU A 337 -14.01 1.29 13.97
N ARG A 338 -15.20 1.79 14.30
CA ARG A 338 -15.68 3.10 13.86
C ARG A 338 -15.08 4.19 14.73
N ILE A 339 -14.21 5.02 14.15
CA ILE A 339 -13.52 6.09 14.88
C ILE A 339 -14.12 7.47 14.62
N LEU A 340 -14.82 7.69 13.49
CA LEU A 340 -15.59 8.91 13.23
C LEU A 340 -17.00 8.58 12.74
N GLN A 341 -17.94 9.44 13.11
CA GLN A 341 -19.36 9.31 12.80
C GLN A 341 -19.72 10.17 11.58
N ILE A 342 -20.71 9.73 10.82
CA ILE A 342 -21.35 10.56 9.80
C ILE A 342 -22.72 10.96 10.34
N ASP A 343 -22.99 12.25 10.36
CA ASP A 343 -24.33 12.75 10.66
C ASP A 343 -25.18 12.63 9.40
N ASP A 344 -26.08 11.67 9.38
CA ASP A 344 -27.06 11.57 8.32
C ASP A 344 -28.44 11.20 8.87
N ALA A 345 -29.35 12.17 8.88
CA ALA A 345 -30.74 12.00 9.26
C ALA A 345 -31.61 11.50 8.10
N GLU A 346 -31.11 11.56 6.86
CA GLU A 346 -31.85 11.21 5.63
C GLU A 346 -31.57 9.77 5.18
N TYR A 347 -30.38 9.24 5.47
CA TYR A 347 -29.97 7.89 5.08
C TYR A 347 -29.58 7.02 6.30
N PRO A 348 -30.55 6.61 7.13
CA PRO A 348 -30.29 5.76 8.30
C PRO A 348 -29.97 4.29 7.92
N GLN A 349 -29.96 3.97 6.63
CA GLN A 349 -29.82 2.61 6.14
C GLN A 349 -28.35 2.16 6.29
N PRO A 350 -28.11 1.00 6.91
CA PRO A 350 -26.79 0.39 6.92
C PRO A 350 -26.29 0.14 5.48
N VAL A 351 -25.00 0.35 5.28
CA VAL A 351 -24.30 0.08 4.02
C VAL A 351 -23.93 -1.39 3.96
N ALA A 352 -24.18 -2.02 2.81
CA ALA A 352 -23.78 -3.40 2.59
C ALA A 352 -22.24 -3.52 2.60
N HIS A 353 -21.70 -4.20 3.60
CA HIS A 353 -20.26 -4.33 3.76
C HIS A 353 -19.89 -5.61 4.48
N GLY A 354 -18.77 -6.24 4.10
CA GLY A 354 -18.20 -7.37 4.85
C GLY A 354 -19.00 -8.67 4.76
N LYS A 355 -19.70 -8.93 3.64
CA LYS A 355 -20.47 -10.17 3.44
C LYS A 355 -19.65 -11.44 3.71
N HIS A 356 -18.38 -11.43 3.31
CA HIS A 356 -17.42 -12.52 3.56
C HIS A 356 -17.07 -12.71 5.05
N LEU A 357 -17.29 -11.68 5.88
CA LEU A 357 -17.18 -11.72 7.34
C LEU A 357 -18.53 -12.02 8.01
N GLY A 358 -19.56 -12.38 7.25
CA GLY A 358 -20.93 -12.54 7.75
C GLY A 358 -21.63 -11.22 8.08
N ILE A 359 -21.04 -10.09 7.71
CA ILE A 359 -21.58 -8.75 7.93
C ILE A 359 -22.42 -8.39 6.71
N ASN A 360 -23.69 -8.07 6.93
CA ASN A 360 -24.55 -7.66 5.81
C ASN A 360 -24.68 -6.15 5.70
N ASN A 361 -24.49 -5.41 6.79
CA ASN A 361 -25.00 -4.05 6.95
C ASN A 361 -24.29 -3.34 8.13
N ILE A 362 -23.59 -2.22 7.88
CA ILE A 362 -22.99 -1.36 8.92
C ILE A 362 -23.26 0.13 8.68
N ALA A 363 -23.24 0.94 9.73
CA ALA A 363 -23.43 2.38 9.58
C ALA A 363 -22.33 3.03 8.72
N ALA A 364 -22.67 4.07 7.98
CA ALA A 364 -21.69 4.90 7.28
C ALA A 364 -20.73 5.56 8.29
N GLY A 365 -19.44 5.70 7.98
CA GLY A 365 -18.47 6.23 8.93
C GLY A 365 -17.02 6.05 8.49
N PHE A 366 -16.10 6.51 9.33
CA PHE A 366 -14.68 6.31 9.11
C PHE A 366 -14.16 5.20 10.04
N TYR A 367 -13.57 4.17 9.45
CA TYR A 367 -13.26 2.92 10.12
C TYR A 367 -11.77 2.58 10.05
N ILE A 368 -11.28 1.96 11.12
CA ILE A 368 -10.11 1.06 11.09
C ILE A 368 -10.68 -0.35 10.89
N PRO A 369 -10.56 -0.96 9.71
CA PRO A 369 -11.34 -2.15 9.34
C PRO A 369 -10.89 -3.43 10.05
N HIS A 370 -9.61 -3.52 10.43
CA HIS A 370 -9.08 -4.60 11.25
C HIS A 370 -8.12 -4.00 12.27
N VAL A 371 -8.48 -4.05 13.55
CA VAL A 371 -7.66 -3.53 14.66
C VAL A 371 -6.45 -4.45 14.92
N VAL A 372 -6.63 -5.75 14.73
CA VAL A 372 -5.57 -6.77 14.77
C VAL A 372 -5.69 -7.65 13.54
N VAL A 373 -4.56 -7.95 12.93
CA VAL A 373 -4.51 -8.68 11.66
C VAL A 373 -3.56 -9.88 11.78
N PRO A 374 -3.99 -11.11 11.51
CA PRO A 374 -3.09 -12.26 11.51
C PRO A 374 -2.27 -12.31 10.20
N CYS A 375 -1.05 -12.86 10.29
CA CYS A 375 -0.28 -13.29 9.12
C CYS A 375 -1.16 -14.20 8.22
N PRO A 376 -1.17 -14.02 6.88
CA PRO A 376 -0.24 -13.24 6.05
C PRO A 376 -0.66 -11.80 5.75
N LEU A 377 -1.65 -11.24 6.46
CA LEU A 377 -2.02 -9.84 6.31
C LEU A 377 -1.20 -9.00 7.32
N PHE A 378 -0.59 -7.90 6.86
CA PHE A 378 0.45 -7.18 7.63
C PHE A 378 0.11 -5.72 7.95
N TRP A 379 -1.17 -5.33 7.87
CA TRP A 379 -1.55 -3.92 7.85
C TRP A 379 -2.67 -3.60 8.85
N SER A 380 -2.33 -2.95 9.96
CA SER A 380 -3.33 -2.50 10.96
C SER A 380 -3.51 -0.98 11.01
N ASN A 381 -2.74 -0.21 10.23
CA ASN A 381 -2.82 1.25 10.10
C ASN A 381 -3.69 1.74 8.92
N GLY A 382 -4.30 0.81 8.18
CA GLY A 382 -5.23 1.11 7.10
C GLY A 382 -6.56 1.67 7.60
N CYS A 383 -7.25 2.43 6.74
CA CYS A 383 -8.56 3.00 7.04
C CYS A 383 -9.54 2.84 5.87
N ARG A 384 -10.82 3.02 6.15
CA ARG A 384 -11.89 3.05 5.14
C ARG A 384 -12.96 4.06 5.50
N LEU A 385 -13.31 4.91 4.55
CA LEU A 385 -14.48 5.78 4.63
C LEU A 385 -15.66 5.07 3.94
N LEU A 386 -16.74 4.82 4.68
CA LEU A 386 -17.99 4.31 4.15
C LEU A 386 -18.99 5.45 4.06
N LEU A 387 -19.39 5.80 2.84
CA LEU A 387 -20.37 6.83 2.56
C LEU A 387 -21.80 6.27 2.67
N PRO A 388 -22.78 7.06 3.14
CA PRO A 388 -24.17 6.64 3.25
C PRO A 388 -24.86 6.47 1.89
N TYR A 389 -24.24 6.99 0.83
CA TYR A 389 -24.62 6.81 -0.56
C TYR A 389 -23.42 6.31 -1.36
N ALA A 390 -23.69 5.72 -2.52
CA ALA A 390 -22.64 5.25 -3.42
C ALA A 390 -22.28 6.33 -4.46
N ILE A 391 -21.05 6.29 -4.94
CA ILE A 391 -20.49 7.16 -5.99
C ILE A 391 -19.59 6.34 -6.91
N GLY A 392 -19.37 6.78 -8.15
CA GLY A 392 -18.46 6.14 -9.09
C GLY A 392 -19.05 5.92 -10.47
N ALA A 393 -20.38 5.82 -10.60
CA ALA A 393 -21.03 5.52 -11.87
C ALA A 393 -20.88 6.63 -12.94
N LEU A 394 -20.46 7.86 -12.59
CA LEU A 394 -20.12 8.89 -13.56
C LEU A 394 -18.73 8.68 -14.18
N GLY A 395 -17.95 7.74 -13.64
CA GLY A 395 -16.67 7.31 -14.22
C GLY A 395 -15.54 8.30 -14.00
N TRP A 396 -15.62 9.21 -13.03
CA TRP A 396 -14.53 10.13 -12.66
C TRP A 396 -13.82 9.71 -11.37
N ALA A 397 -14.52 9.04 -10.46
CA ALA A 397 -13.92 8.54 -9.23
C ALA A 397 -12.84 7.48 -9.52
N ARG A 398 -11.71 7.58 -8.82
CA ARG A 398 -10.52 6.74 -9.05
C ARG A 398 -9.91 6.26 -7.74
N LEU A 399 -9.57 4.98 -7.70
CA LEU A 399 -8.71 4.39 -6.67
C LEU A 399 -7.28 4.91 -6.85
N SER A 400 -6.41 4.68 -5.87
CA SER A 400 -5.04 5.23 -5.91
C SER A 400 -4.29 4.83 -7.18
N ASN A 401 -4.37 3.56 -7.59
CA ASN A 401 -3.75 3.06 -8.81
C ASN A 401 -4.36 3.61 -10.12
N GLY A 402 -5.50 4.31 -10.05
CA GLY A 402 -6.23 4.81 -11.22
C GLY A 402 -7.34 3.88 -11.71
N GLN A 403 -7.63 2.81 -10.98
CA GLN A 403 -8.77 1.94 -11.25
C GLN A 403 -10.10 2.69 -11.01
N PRO A 404 -11.11 2.56 -11.89
CA PRO A 404 -12.46 3.06 -11.65
C PRO A 404 -13.14 2.37 -10.46
N PHE A 405 -14.14 3.03 -9.87
CA PHE A 405 -14.88 2.46 -8.73
C PHE A 405 -15.85 1.35 -9.14
N GLY A 406 -16.19 0.49 -8.17
CA GLY A 406 -17.32 -0.43 -8.27
C GLY A 406 -17.14 -1.56 -9.29
N LEU A 407 -15.89 -1.88 -9.65
CA LEU A 407 -15.59 -3.05 -10.47
C LEU A 407 -15.87 -4.32 -9.67
N SER A 408 -16.43 -5.31 -10.35
CA SER A 408 -16.84 -6.61 -9.82
C SER A 408 -16.17 -7.74 -10.58
N ASP A 409 -16.24 -8.95 -10.01
CA ASP A 409 -15.57 -10.14 -10.57
C ASP A 409 -15.92 -10.45 -12.03
N CYS A 410 -17.11 -10.05 -12.49
CA CYS A 410 -17.51 -10.22 -13.88
C CYS A 410 -16.93 -9.17 -14.84
N ASP A 411 -16.57 -7.97 -14.37
CA ASP A 411 -15.96 -6.93 -15.21
C ASP A 411 -14.47 -7.18 -15.44
N TYR A 412 -13.86 -8.04 -14.61
CA TYR A 412 -12.44 -8.35 -14.68
C TYR A 412 -12.01 -9.02 -15.99
N MET A 413 -13.00 -9.46 -16.79
CA MET A 413 -12.79 -10.08 -18.09
C MET A 413 -12.92 -9.09 -19.25
N GLU A 414 -13.40 -7.87 -19.00
CA GLU A 414 -13.62 -6.83 -20.01
C GLU A 414 -12.39 -5.92 -20.15
N GLU A 415 -12.02 -5.54 -21.37
CA GLU A 415 -10.89 -4.62 -21.62
C GLU A 415 -11.17 -3.21 -21.05
N TYR A 416 -12.43 -2.79 -21.10
CA TYR A 416 -12.90 -1.48 -20.64
C TYR A 416 -14.06 -1.66 -19.65
N PRO A 417 -13.76 -1.96 -18.37
CA PRO A 417 -14.80 -2.27 -17.41
C PRO A 417 -15.64 -1.03 -17.11
N GLU A 418 -16.96 -1.23 -17.03
CA GLU A 418 -17.90 -0.14 -16.75
C GLU A 418 -17.80 0.30 -15.27
N PRO A 419 -17.56 1.60 -15.00
CA PRO A 419 -17.50 2.10 -13.62
C PRO A 419 -18.88 1.99 -12.95
N ARG A 420 -18.89 1.67 -11.66
CA ARG A 420 -20.13 1.60 -10.88
C ARG A 420 -20.02 2.34 -9.56
N ASP A 421 -21.19 2.59 -9.02
CA ASP A 421 -21.37 3.16 -7.71
C ASP A 421 -20.88 2.20 -6.61
N ASP A 422 -19.97 2.68 -5.77
CA ASP A 422 -19.52 2.00 -4.56
C ASP A 422 -19.54 2.95 -3.35
N HIS A 423 -19.73 2.39 -2.15
CA HIS A 423 -19.84 3.16 -0.91
C HIS A 423 -18.51 3.35 -0.16
N GLY A 424 -17.52 2.49 -0.43
CA GLY A 424 -16.31 2.32 0.38
C GLY A 424 -14.99 2.36 -0.39
N ASP A 425 -15.03 2.56 -1.71
CA ASP A 425 -13.87 2.68 -2.58
C ASP A 425 -13.15 4.02 -2.47
N LEU A 426 -13.80 5.05 -1.92
CA LEU A 426 -13.16 6.36 -1.77
C LEU A 426 -11.86 6.28 -0.97
N TYR A 427 -10.80 6.88 -1.53
CA TYR A 427 -9.43 6.84 -1.03
C TYR A 427 -8.76 5.46 -1.00
N GLN A 428 -9.35 4.38 -1.51
CA GLN A 428 -8.75 3.05 -1.44
C GLN A 428 -7.69 2.83 -2.54
N ALA A 429 -6.81 1.85 -2.33
CA ALA A 429 -5.58 1.72 -3.12
C ALA A 429 -5.77 1.14 -4.53
N GLY A 430 -6.86 0.39 -4.75
CA GLY A 430 -7.03 -0.48 -5.90
C GLY A 430 -7.20 -1.94 -5.47
N THR A 431 -7.60 -2.81 -6.39
CA THR A 431 -7.50 -4.28 -6.21
C THR A 431 -6.03 -4.68 -5.99
N THR A 432 -5.11 -4.05 -6.72
CA THR A 432 -3.68 -4.07 -6.45
C THR A 432 -3.15 -2.63 -6.43
N ASN A 433 -2.20 -2.34 -5.53
CA ASN A 433 -1.43 -1.11 -5.60
C ASN A 433 -0.12 -1.30 -6.37
N GLY A 434 0.12 -2.49 -6.94
CA GLY A 434 1.32 -2.87 -7.69
C GLY A 434 2.60 -3.02 -6.87
N ILE A 435 2.56 -2.82 -5.55
CA ILE A 435 3.72 -2.82 -4.65
C ILE A 435 3.55 -3.85 -3.53
N THR A 436 2.41 -3.87 -2.86
CA THR A 436 2.17 -4.67 -1.66
C THR A 436 0.90 -5.48 -1.78
N ASN A 437 0.77 -6.43 -0.86
CA ASN A 437 -0.42 -7.26 -0.69
C ASN A 437 -1.55 -6.44 -0.03
N ASN A 438 -2.82 -6.71 -0.37
CA ASN A 438 -4.07 -6.01 -0.04
C ASN A 438 -3.98 -5.01 1.15
N HIS A 439 -3.33 -3.88 0.91
CA HIS A 439 -3.09 -2.84 1.90
C HIS A 439 -4.08 -1.72 1.67
N ARG A 440 -4.96 -1.52 2.65
CA ARG A 440 -5.84 -0.36 2.65
C ARG A 440 -5.03 0.91 2.83
N VAL A 441 -5.55 2.02 2.30
CA VAL A 441 -4.86 3.30 2.44
C VAL A 441 -4.71 3.68 3.90
N GLN A 442 -3.48 4.04 4.26
CA GLN A 442 -3.11 4.36 5.63
C GLN A 442 -3.82 5.63 6.10
N ILE A 443 -4.21 5.65 7.38
CA ILE A 443 -5.04 6.72 7.96
C ILE A 443 -4.45 8.13 7.77
N GLU A 444 -3.13 8.28 7.86
CA GLU A 444 -2.46 9.57 7.72
C GLU A 444 -2.63 10.16 6.32
N LYS A 445 -2.74 9.32 5.27
CA LYS A 445 -2.90 9.79 3.89
C LYS A 445 -4.26 10.47 3.72
N VAL A 446 -5.31 9.88 4.27
CA VAL A 446 -6.66 10.47 4.26
C VAL A 446 -6.71 11.74 5.11
N LEU A 447 -6.15 11.71 6.33
CA LEU A 447 -6.14 12.88 7.21
C LEU A 447 -5.33 14.05 6.62
N ASN A 448 -4.22 13.78 5.94
CA ASN A 448 -3.46 14.80 5.23
C ASN A 448 -4.21 15.34 4.01
N ASN A 449 -4.90 14.48 3.25
CA ASN A 449 -5.76 14.94 2.15
C ASN A 449 -6.83 15.91 2.67
N TRP A 450 -7.50 15.57 3.77
CA TRP A 450 -8.50 16.43 4.41
C TRP A 450 -7.90 17.76 4.89
N ALA A 451 -6.70 17.72 5.49
CA ALA A 451 -6.00 18.92 5.92
C ALA A 451 -5.68 19.82 4.72
N ASP A 452 -5.23 19.26 3.60
CA ASP A 452 -4.97 19.98 2.36
C ASP A 452 -6.23 20.65 1.78
N ARG A 453 -7.42 20.03 1.91
CA ARG A 453 -8.69 20.63 1.47
C ARG A 453 -9.06 21.85 2.29
N VAL A 454 -8.91 21.78 3.61
CA VAL A 454 -9.12 22.93 4.48
C VAL A 454 -8.05 23.99 4.23
N GLU A 455 -6.78 23.59 4.07
CA GLU A 455 -5.67 24.53 3.87
C GLU A 455 -5.82 25.37 2.60
N ARG A 456 -6.25 24.73 1.51
CA ARG A 456 -6.45 25.35 0.20
C ARG A 456 -7.78 26.10 0.06
N GLY A 457 -8.65 26.01 1.07
CA GLY A 457 -9.99 26.59 1.02
C GLY A 457 -10.96 25.83 0.11
N ASP A 458 -10.66 24.58 -0.22
CA ASP A 458 -11.61 23.70 -0.93
C ASP A 458 -12.81 23.35 -0.03
N TRP A 459 -12.57 23.28 1.28
CA TRP A 459 -13.57 23.10 2.32
C TRP A 459 -13.64 24.34 3.20
N GLU A 460 -14.84 24.87 3.35
CA GLU A 460 -15.12 26.00 4.23
C GLU A 460 -15.12 25.55 5.70
N VAL A 461 -14.82 26.47 6.62
CA VAL A 461 -14.80 26.23 8.05
C VAL A 461 -15.67 27.27 8.74
N ASP A 462 -16.58 26.82 9.60
CA ASP A 462 -17.48 27.65 10.39
C ASP A 462 -17.27 27.45 11.90
N GLY A 463 -18.22 27.93 12.71
CA GLY A 463 -18.16 27.81 14.17
C GLY A 463 -18.11 26.38 14.70
N ASP A 464 -18.65 25.41 13.96
CA ASP A 464 -18.75 24.00 14.34
C ASP A 464 -17.66 23.12 13.71
N GLY A 465 -16.75 23.68 12.91
CA GLY A 465 -15.63 22.98 12.29
C GLY A 465 -15.71 23.05 10.77
N VAL A 466 -15.39 21.94 10.09
CA VAL A 466 -15.50 21.90 8.62
C VAL A 466 -16.97 21.93 8.22
N ALA A 467 -17.34 22.95 7.45
CA ALA A 467 -18.69 23.20 7.01
C ALA A 467 -19.08 22.30 5.81
N GLY A 468 -20.38 22.19 5.60
CA GLY A 468 -20.98 21.37 4.56
C GLY A 468 -21.44 20.00 5.04
N GLY A 469 -22.35 19.39 4.28
CA GLY A 469 -22.88 18.07 4.55
C GLY A 469 -22.05 16.96 3.91
N ILE A 470 -22.40 15.71 4.23
CA ILE A 470 -21.73 14.53 3.68
C ILE A 470 -21.82 14.47 2.15
N ASP A 471 -22.80 15.11 1.52
CA ASP A 471 -22.93 15.22 0.06
C ASP A 471 -21.73 15.90 -0.64
N LYS A 472 -20.88 16.62 0.10
CA LYS A 472 -19.65 17.21 -0.45
C LYS A 472 -18.75 16.16 -1.12
N PHE A 473 -18.75 14.93 -0.60
CA PHE A 473 -17.96 13.83 -1.16
C PHE A 473 -18.45 13.35 -2.54
N ARG A 474 -19.65 13.74 -3.00
CA ARG A 474 -20.09 13.47 -4.39
C ARG A 474 -19.21 14.14 -5.43
N GLU A 475 -18.51 15.21 -5.07
CA GLU A 475 -17.53 15.86 -5.94
C GLU A 475 -16.41 14.91 -6.38
N ALA A 476 -16.14 13.85 -5.63
CA ALA A 476 -15.15 12.82 -5.98
C ALA A 476 -15.46 12.12 -7.31
N ASP A 477 -16.71 12.12 -7.77
CA ASP A 477 -17.12 11.55 -9.05
C ASP A 477 -17.48 12.63 -10.07
N THR A 478 -16.78 13.76 -10.04
CA THR A 478 -16.95 14.86 -11.02
C THR A 478 -15.64 15.18 -11.74
N GLU A 479 -15.72 15.48 -13.03
CA GLU A 479 -14.58 15.87 -13.87
C GLU A 479 -13.71 16.96 -13.22
N ALA A 480 -14.37 17.97 -12.65
CA ALA A 480 -13.70 19.14 -12.10
C ALA A 480 -12.97 18.89 -10.76
N HIS A 481 -13.36 17.86 -10.00
CA HIS A 481 -12.92 17.74 -8.60
C HIS A 481 -12.40 16.36 -8.20
N TRP A 482 -12.56 15.31 -9.00
CA TRP A 482 -12.16 13.95 -8.61
C TRP A 482 -10.71 13.85 -8.11
N GLN A 483 -9.79 14.59 -8.74
CA GLN A 483 -8.37 14.64 -8.37
C GLN A 483 -8.15 15.12 -6.93
N LYS A 484 -9.09 15.89 -6.37
CA LYS A 484 -9.02 16.34 -4.98
C LYS A 484 -9.24 15.19 -3.98
N TYR A 485 -9.95 14.15 -4.40
CA TYR A 485 -10.29 12.99 -3.57
C TYR A 485 -9.45 11.75 -3.93
N TRP A 486 -8.52 11.90 -4.88
CA TRP A 486 -7.56 10.88 -5.25
C TRP A 486 -6.27 10.97 -4.42
N ILE A 487 -5.80 9.84 -3.91
CA ILE A 487 -4.54 9.72 -3.18
C ILE A 487 -3.60 8.88 -4.05
N PRO A 488 -2.42 9.38 -4.45
CA PRO A 488 -1.49 8.62 -5.27
C PRO A 488 -1.05 7.30 -4.61
N PRO A 489 -0.69 6.26 -5.40
CA PRO A 489 -0.17 5.01 -4.86
C PRO A 489 1.10 5.23 -4.05
N SER A 490 1.18 4.53 -2.92
CA SER A 490 2.39 4.33 -2.16
C SER A 490 2.18 3.05 -1.33
N TRP A 491 3.27 2.45 -0.84
CA TRP A 491 3.16 1.32 0.07
C TRP A 491 2.45 1.68 1.38
#